data_AF-A0A1G1FPX3-F1
#
_entry.id   AF-A0A1G1FPX3-F1
#
_cell.length_a   1.000
_cell.length_b   1.000
_cell.length_c   1.000
_cell.angle_alpha   90.00
_cell.angle_beta   90.00
_cell.angle_gamma   90.00
#
_symmetry.space_group_name_H-M   'P 1'
#
loop_
_entity.id
_entity.type
_entity.pdbx_description
1 polymer ?
#
loop_
_entity_poly.entity_id
_entity_poly.type
_entity_poly.pdbx_seq_one_letter_code
_entity_poly.pdbx_strand_id
1 'polypeptide(L)'
;MKFTHGLILALLMATSQLSYADTRCRTDSFGNTTCRDDDGNTLRGRTDSFGNETWRDDDGNTVRGRTDSFGNKTYRDDSGNTLRGRTDSFGNETWRDDDGNTIRGRTDSFGNRTYTDDDGNTTRCRTDSFGNTTCR
;
A
#
# COMPACT_ATOMS: atom_id res chain seq x y z
N MET A 1 -13.38 -2.73 8.66
CA MET A 1 -12.02 -3.35 8.58
C MET A 1 -11.13 -2.33 7.89
N LYS A 2 -10.15 -1.74 8.58
CA LYS A 2 -9.33 -0.61 8.09
C LYS A 2 -7.86 -1.01 8.08
N PHE A 3 -7.42 -1.83 7.13
CA PHE A 3 -6.02 -2.28 7.10
C PHE A 3 -5.58 -2.66 5.67
N THR A 4 -5.22 -1.69 4.83
CA THR A 4 -4.47 -1.96 3.58
C THR A 4 -3.56 -0.82 3.12
N HIS A 5 -3.34 0.23 3.90
CA HIS A 5 -2.57 1.40 3.44
C HIS A 5 -1.06 1.17 3.31
N GLY A 6 -0.50 0.18 4.01
CA GLY A 6 0.96 -0.05 4.06
C GLY A 6 1.57 -0.57 2.76
N LEU A 7 0.80 -1.34 1.98
CA LEU A 7 1.32 -1.93 0.74
C LEU A 7 1.02 -1.10 -0.50
N ILE A 8 -0.07 -0.33 -0.50
CA ILE A 8 -0.31 0.61 -1.61
C ILE A 8 0.81 1.65 -1.68
N LEU A 9 1.37 2.01 -0.52
CA LEU A 9 2.63 2.74 -0.43
C LEU A 9 3.77 1.97 -1.12
N ALA A 10 4.00 0.70 -0.78
CA ALA A 10 5.05 -0.13 -1.37
C ALA A 10 4.93 -0.26 -2.91
N LEU A 11 3.71 -0.33 -3.43
CA LEU A 11 3.44 -0.47 -4.86
C LEU A 11 3.70 0.82 -5.65
N LEU A 12 3.33 1.98 -5.11
CA LEU A 12 3.56 3.25 -5.81
C LEU A 12 5.01 3.71 -5.74
N MET A 13 5.78 3.26 -4.76
CA MET A 13 7.22 3.52 -4.71
C MET A 13 8.04 2.79 -5.80
N ALA A 14 7.43 1.86 -6.56
CA ALA A 14 8.04 1.25 -7.75
C ALA A 14 7.73 2.01 -9.06
N THR A 15 6.67 2.84 -9.08
CA THR A 15 6.17 3.51 -10.29
C THR A 15 6.11 5.04 -10.19
N SER A 16 6.22 5.60 -8.98
CA SER A 16 6.20 7.03 -8.70
C SER A 16 7.37 7.43 -7.80
N GLN A 17 7.77 8.71 -7.85
CA GLN A 17 8.94 9.26 -7.15
C GLN A 17 8.79 9.35 -5.62
N LEU A 18 7.85 8.61 -5.02
CA LEU A 18 7.62 8.64 -3.58
C LEU A 18 8.83 8.06 -2.83
N SER A 19 9.44 8.89 -2.00
CA SER A 19 10.51 8.47 -1.09
C SER A 19 9.98 7.47 -0.05
N TYR A 20 10.67 6.32 0.07
CA TYR A 20 10.43 5.34 1.14
C TYR A 20 10.60 5.93 2.55
N ALA A 21 11.46 6.94 2.67
CA ALA A 21 11.71 7.62 3.93
C ALA A 21 10.61 8.67 4.16
N ASP A 22 9.78 8.43 5.19
CA ASP A 22 8.84 9.38 5.77
C ASP A 22 7.58 9.73 4.95
N THR A 23 6.89 8.71 4.41
CA THR A 23 5.52 8.92 3.90
C THR A 23 4.49 8.97 5.04
N ARG A 24 3.62 9.98 5.03
CA ARG A 24 2.51 10.15 5.98
C ARG A 24 1.17 10.09 5.27
N CYS A 25 0.27 9.25 5.78
CA CYS A 25 -1.07 9.05 5.24
C CYS A 25 -2.16 9.39 6.24
N ARG A 26 -3.26 9.94 5.73
CA ARG A 26 -4.49 10.18 6.48
C ARG A 26 -5.70 9.79 5.65
N THR A 27 -6.67 9.14 6.30
CA THR A 27 -7.97 8.82 5.69
C THR A 27 -9.06 9.72 6.29
N ASP A 28 -9.89 10.30 5.44
CA ASP A 28 -11.03 11.13 5.84
C ASP A 28 -12.27 10.28 6.22
N SER A 29 -13.35 10.95 6.64
CA SER A 29 -14.62 10.30 7.01
C SER A 29 -15.36 9.67 5.83
N PHE A 30 -15.01 10.02 4.60
CA PHE A 30 -15.58 9.48 3.37
C PHE A 30 -14.79 8.30 2.82
N GLY A 31 -13.68 7.92 3.48
CA GLY A 31 -12.82 6.82 3.05
C GLY A 31 -11.78 7.23 2.00
N ASN A 32 -11.63 8.52 1.69
CA ASN A 32 -10.53 8.97 0.85
C ASN A 32 -9.26 9.04 1.68
N THR A 33 -8.18 8.51 1.13
CA THR A 33 -6.85 8.56 1.75
C THR A 33 -5.96 9.50 0.97
N THR A 34 -5.21 10.34 1.66
CA THR A 34 -4.13 11.14 1.08
C THR A 34 -2.84 10.78 1.79
N CYS A 35 -1.80 10.47 1.02
CA CYS A 35 -0.44 10.24 1.48
C CYS A 35 0.49 11.29 0.89
N ARG A 36 1.47 11.74 1.67
CA ARG A 36 2.48 12.70 1.25
C ARG A 36 3.84 12.32 1.84
N ASP A 37 4.89 12.36 1.02
CA ASP A 37 6.27 12.22 1.48
C ASP A 37 6.91 13.57 1.81
N ASP A 38 8.15 13.53 2.30
CA ASP A 38 8.89 14.74 2.68
C ASP A 38 9.34 15.59 1.46
N ASP A 39 9.47 14.98 0.28
CA ASP A 39 9.74 15.66 -0.99
C ASP A 39 8.51 16.41 -1.54
N GLY A 40 7.34 16.10 -1.00
CA GLY A 40 6.09 16.76 -1.32
C GLY A 40 5.28 16.10 -2.44
N ASN A 41 5.64 14.89 -2.82
CA ASN A 41 4.84 14.04 -3.69
C ASN A 41 3.59 13.59 -2.96
N THR A 42 2.44 13.61 -3.64
CA THR A 42 1.14 13.26 -3.07
C THR A 42 0.53 12.10 -3.81
N LEU A 43 -0.12 11.24 -3.04
CA LEU A 43 -0.91 10.13 -3.52
C LEU A 43 -2.31 10.20 -2.93
N ARG A 44 -3.34 10.09 -3.77
CA ARG A 44 -4.74 10.09 -3.33
C ARG A 44 -5.39 8.77 -3.69
N GLY A 45 -6.06 8.17 -2.71
CA GLY A 45 -6.73 6.88 -2.83
C GLY A 45 -8.16 6.92 -2.38
N ARG A 46 -8.97 6.02 -2.90
CA ARG A 46 -10.31 5.73 -2.39
C ARG A 46 -10.70 4.28 -2.63
N THR A 47 -11.64 3.80 -1.84
CA THR A 47 -12.29 2.50 -2.02
C THR A 47 -13.76 2.72 -2.35
N ASP A 48 -14.27 2.09 -3.39
CA ASP A 48 -15.68 2.14 -3.76
C ASP A 48 -16.53 1.17 -2.92
N SER A 49 -17.86 1.21 -3.12
CA SER A 49 -18.81 0.34 -2.41
C SER A 49 -18.67 -1.14 -2.73
N PHE A 50 -17.96 -1.51 -3.81
CA PHE A 50 -17.69 -2.88 -4.20
C PHE A 50 -16.33 -3.36 -3.67
N GLY A 51 -15.59 -2.51 -2.95
CA GLY A 51 -14.26 -2.83 -2.46
C GLY A 51 -13.16 -2.69 -3.51
N ASN A 52 -13.42 -2.06 -4.65
CA ASN A 52 -12.38 -1.71 -5.60
C ASN A 52 -11.65 -0.46 -5.13
N GLU A 53 -10.35 -0.45 -5.34
CA GLU A 53 -9.48 0.63 -4.91
C GLU A 53 -8.98 1.41 -6.14
N THR A 54 -8.86 2.72 -6.02
CA THR A 54 -8.25 3.58 -7.04
C THR A 54 -7.31 4.55 -6.36
N TRP A 55 -6.09 4.62 -6.88
CA TRP A 55 -5.00 5.45 -6.36
C TRP A 55 -4.40 6.26 -7.50
N ARG A 56 -4.11 7.53 -7.24
CA ARG A 56 -3.57 8.45 -8.24
C ARG A 56 -2.53 9.38 -7.62
N ASP A 57 -1.37 9.48 -8.26
CA ASP A 57 -0.31 10.40 -7.86
C ASP A 57 -0.48 11.80 -8.49
N ASP A 58 0.46 12.71 -8.21
CA ASP A 58 0.43 14.09 -8.72
C ASP A 58 0.70 14.19 -10.23
N ASP A 59 1.45 13.25 -10.81
CA ASP A 59 1.70 13.15 -12.26
C ASP A 59 0.49 12.56 -13.03
N GLY A 60 -0.44 11.97 -12.28
CA GLY A 60 -1.68 11.44 -12.78
C GLY A 60 -1.64 9.95 -13.12
N ASN A 61 -0.56 9.25 -12.80
CA ASN A 61 -0.49 7.79 -12.90
C ASN A 61 -1.53 7.17 -11.97
N THR A 62 -2.26 6.18 -12.48
CA THR A 62 -3.33 5.52 -11.73
C THR A 62 -3.01 4.05 -11.49
N VAL A 63 -3.29 3.61 -10.27
CA VAL A 63 -3.29 2.20 -9.88
C VAL A 63 -4.69 1.80 -9.44
N ARG A 64 -5.18 0.67 -9.96
CA ARG A 64 -6.49 0.10 -9.61
C ARG A 64 -6.31 -1.22 -8.89
N GLY A 65 -6.96 -1.36 -7.75
CA GLY A 65 -6.94 -2.55 -6.92
C GLY A 65 -8.29 -3.25 -6.86
N ARG A 66 -8.27 -4.56 -6.71
CA ARG A 66 -9.45 -5.36 -6.37
C ARG A 66 -9.07 -6.51 -5.46
N THR A 67 -10.03 -6.98 -4.67
CA THR A 67 -9.91 -8.18 -3.85
C THR A 67 -10.90 -9.23 -4.36
N ASP A 68 -10.45 -10.46 -4.57
CA ASP A 68 -11.32 -11.57 -4.98
C ASP A 68 -12.04 -12.22 -3.80
N SER A 69 -12.92 -13.18 -4.07
CA SER A 69 -13.70 -13.90 -3.05
C SER A 69 -12.86 -14.75 -2.10
N PHE A 70 -11.61 -15.04 -2.44
CA PHE A 70 -10.66 -15.77 -1.62
C PHE A 70 -9.77 -14.85 -0.79
N GLY A 71 -9.96 -13.53 -0.90
CA GLY A 71 -9.14 -12.53 -0.23
C GLY A 71 -7.82 -12.23 -0.93
N ASN A 72 -7.58 -12.77 -2.13
CA ASN A 72 -6.40 -12.38 -2.92
C ASN A 72 -6.62 -11.00 -3.51
N LYS A 73 -5.56 -10.19 -3.49
CA LYS A 73 -5.56 -8.83 -3.99
C LYS A 73 -4.82 -8.76 -5.31
N THR A 74 -5.30 -7.95 -6.22
CA THR A 74 -4.61 -7.64 -7.48
C THR A 74 -4.66 -6.14 -7.69
N TYR A 75 -3.50 -5.56 -7.93
CA TYR A 75 -3.36 -4.18 -8.37
C TYR A 75 -2.76 -4.13 -9.76
N ARG A 76 -3.21 -3.17 -10.57
CA ARG A 76 -2.68 -2.92 -11.90
C ARG A 76 -2.55 -1.43 -12.15
N ASP A 77 -1.40 -1.01 -12.67
CA ASP A 77 -1.17 0.36 -13.08
C ASP A 77 -1.63 0.62 -14.52
N ASP A 78 -1.52 1.87 -14.98
CA ASP A 78 -1.91 2.26 -16.34
C ASP A 78 -0.94 1.72 -17.42
N SER A 79 0.31 1.40 -17.06
CA SER A 79 1.32 0.77 -17.93
C SER A 79 1.09 -0.73 -18.11
N GLY A 80 0.26 -1.33 -17.26
CA GLY A 80 -0.13 -2.73 -17.28
C GLY A 80 0.64 -3.63 -16.33
N ASN A 81 1.55 -3.09 -15.52
CA ASN A 81 2.25 -3.83 -14.48
C ASN A 81 1.27 -4.27 -13.40
N THR A 82 1.44 -5.49 -12.90
CA THR A 82 0.54 -6.15 -11.97
C THR A 82 1.27 -6.54 -10.69
N LEU A 83 0.62 -6.30 -9.55
CA LEU A 83 1.04 -6.83 -8.26
C LEU A 83 -0.08 -7.69 -7.67
N ARG A 84 0.27 -8.90 -7.24
CA ARG A 84 -0.65 -9.86 -6.63
C ARG A 84 -0.29 -10.09 -5.19
N GLY A 85 -1.29 -10.09 -4.32
CA GLY A 85 -1.09 -10.27 -2.90
C GLY A 85 -2.04 -11.27 -2.28
N ARG A 86 -1.60 -11.83 -1.17
CA ARG A 86 -2.45 -12.62 -0.28
C ARG A 86 -2.01 -12.42 1.17
N THR A 87 -2.94 -12.66 2.07
CA THR A 87 -2.70 -12.70 3.51
C THR A 87 -2.92 -14.12 4.00
N ASP A 88 -1.99 -14.66 4.78
CA ASP A 88 -2.12 -15.99 5.38
C ASP A 88 -2.99 -15.97 6.66
N SER A 89 -3.24 -17.15 7.23
CA SER A 89 -4.03 -17.30 8.46
C SER A 89 -3.39 -16.66 9.70
N PHE A 90 -2.10 -16.34 9.65
CA PHE A 90 -1.37 -15.66 10.71
C PHE A 90 -1.31 -14.14 10.50
N GLY A 91 -1.93 -13.63 9.43
CA GLY A 91 -1.90 -12.22 9.08
C GLY A 91 -0.60 -11.77 8.42
N ASN A 92 0.27 -12.68 8.00
CA ASN A 92 1.42 -12.32 7.17
C ASN A 92 0.97 -12.09 5.74
N GLU A 93 1.60 -11.14 5.08
CA GLU A 93 1.31 -10.78 3.70
C GLU A 93 2.42 -11.25 2.77
N THR A 94 2.06 -11.67 1.57
CA THR A 94 3.02 -11.93 0.49
C THR A 94 2.50 -11.29 -0.77
N TRP A 95 3.39 -10.55 -1.43
CA TRP A 95 3.10 -9.80 -2.63
C TRP A 95 4.14 -10.10 -3.70
N ARG A 96 3.71 -10.21 -4.95
CA ARG A 96 4.57 -10.54 -6.08
C ARG A 96 4.20 -9.73 -7.31
N ASP A 97 5.20 -9.18 -7.98
CA ASP A 97 5.01 -8.48 -9.25
C ASP A 97 5.17 -9.42 -10.46
N ASP A 98 5.06 -8.87 -11.66
CA ASP A 98 5.18 -9.61 -12.92
C ASP A 98 6.61 -10.08 -13.21
N ASP A 99 7.63 -9.38 -12.70
CA ASP A 99 9.05 -9.73 -12.81
C ASP A 99 9.47 -10.81 -11.80
N GLY A 100 8.61 -11.08 -10.81
CA GLY A 100 8.79 -12.11 -9.81
C GLY A 100 9.41 -11.64 -8.50
N ASN A 101 9.64 -10.33 -8.35
CA ASN A 101 10.08 -9.72 -7.10
C ASN A 101 8.98 -9.90 -6.04
N THR A 102 9.39 -10.11 -4.80
CA THR A 102 8.52 -10.50 -3.70
C THR A 102 8.70 -9.56 -2.52
N ILE A 103 7.56 -9.09 -1.98
CA ILE A 103 7.52 -8.33 -0.74
C ILE A 103 6.76 -9.14 0.31
N ARG A 104 7.35 -9.27 1.50
CA ARG A 104 6.75 -9.96 2.65
C ARG A 104 6.38 -8.97 3.73
N GLY A 105 5.12 -9.00 4.15
CA GLY A 105 4.60 -8.16 5.23
C GLY A 105 4.38 -8.96 6.51
N ARG A 106 4.73 -8.39 7.66
CA ARG A 106 4.43 -8.92 8.99
C ARG A 106 3.83 -7.83 9.87
N THR A 107 2.86 -8.19 10.70
CA THR A 107 2.28 -7.28 11.70
C THR A 107 2.70 -7.74 13.09
N ASP A 108 3.20 -6.82 13.92
CA ASP A 108 3.56 -7.11 15.31
C ASP A 108 2.35 -7.02 16.26
N SER A 109 2.55 -7.36 17.54
CA SER A 109 1.51 -7.33 18.56
C SER A 109 0.96 -5.94 18.87
N PHE A 110 1.64 -4.89 18.45
CA PHE A 110 1.22 -3.49 18.60
C PHE A 110 0.50 -2.97 17.34
N GLY A 111 0.36 -3.82 16.32
CA GLY A 111 -0.25 -3.45 15.04
C GLY A 111 0.70 -2.71 14.08
N ASN A 112 1.99 -2.62 14.39
CA ASN A 112 2.95 -2.06 13.45
C ASN A 112 3.23 -3.09 12.34
N ARG A 113 3.33 -2.60 11.10
CA ARG A 113 3.63 -3.43 9.93
C ARG A 113 5.08 -3.26 9.51
N THR A 114 5.72 -4.36 9.15
CA THR A 114 7.05 -4.37 8.55
C THR A 114 6.97 -5.10 7.21
N TYR A 115 7.43 -4.46 6.15
CA TYR A 115 7.54 -5.00 4.81
C TYR A 115 9.01 -5.19 4.47
N THR A 116 9.36 -6.32 3.87
CA THR A 116 10.73 -6.62 3.44
C THR A 116 10.71 -7.12 1.99
N ASP A 117 11.53 -6.52 1.13
CA ASP A 117 11.71 -6.95 -0.26
C ASP A 117 12.76 -8.07 -0.39
N ASP A 118 13.03 -8.50 -1.62
CA ASP A 118 13.99 -9.58 -1.90
C ASP A 118 15.46 -9.18 -1.68
N ASP A 119 15.76 -7.87 -1.74
CA ASP A 119 17.09 -7.31 -1.45
C ASP A 119 17.33 -7.11 0.06
N GLY A 120 16.29 -7.30 0.88
CA GLY A 120 16.33 -7.16 2.32
C GLY A 120 16.06 -5.73 2.81
N ASN A 121 15.71 -4.79 1.92
CA ASN A 121 15.26 -3.47 2.33
C ASN A 121 13.96 -3.61 3.10
N THR A 122 13.80 -2.79 4.13
CA THR A 122 12.68 -2.91 5.07
C THR A 122 11.97 -1.59 5.26
N THR A 123 10.65 -1.60 5.15
CA THR A 123 9.77 -0.47 5.46
C THR A 123 8.90 -0.80 6.66
N ARG A 124 8.89 0.06 7.66
CA ARG A 124 8.06 -0.07 8.85
C ARG A 124 7.01 1.02 8.90
N CYS A 125 5.76 0.59 8.96
CA CYS A 125 4.58 1.43 9.06
C CYS A 125 3.96 1.35 10.46
N ARG A 126 3.59 2.49 11.01
CA ARG A 126 2.85 2.62 12.27
C ARG A 126 1.68 3.58 12.10
N THR A 127 0.54 3.22 12.67
CA THR A 127 -0.63 4.09 12.75
C THR A 127 -0.81 4.60 14.18
N ASP A 128 -1.02 5.90 14.35
CA ASP A 128 -1.30 6.52 15.64
C ASP A 128 -2.78 6.44 16.04
N SER A 129 -3.10 6.89 17.26
CA SER A 129 -4.48 6.88 17.79
C SER A 129 -5.44 7.83 17.05
N PHE A 130 -4.91 8.75 16.23
CA PHE A 130 -5.69 9.67 15.42
C PHE A 130 -5.90 9.14 13.99
N GLY A 131 -5.36 7.96 13.67
CA GLY A 131 -5.46 7.33 12.36
C GLY A 131 -4.45 7.83 11.34
N ASN A 132 -3.41 8.56 11.76
CA ASN A 132 -2.31 8.92 10.88
C ASN A 132 -1.34 7.75 10.77
N THR A 133 -0.99 7.36 9.55
CA THR A 133 0.00 6.31 9.30
C THR A 133 1.30 6.93 8.82
N THR A 134 2.41 6.54 9.44
CA THR A 134 3.77 6.91 9.01
C THR A 134 4.53 5.66 8.62
N CYS A 135 5.20 5.69 7.47
CA CYS A 135 6.06 4.62 6.99
C CYS A 135 7.47 5.14 6.70
N ARG A 136 8.49 4.35 7.04
CA ARG A 136 9.92 4.67 6.89
C ARG A 136 10.75 3.40 6.74
#